data_AF-A0A811PRU8-F1
#
_entry.id   AF-A0A811PRU8-F1
#
_cell.length_a   1.000
_cell.length_b   1.000
_cell.length_c   1.000
_cell.angle_alpha   90.00
_cell.angle_beta   90.00
_cell.angle_gamma   90.00
#
_symmetry.space_group_name_H-M   'P 1'
#
loop_
_entity.id
_entity.type
_entity.pdbx_description
1 polymer ?
#
loop_
_entity_poly.entity_id
_entity_poly.type
_entity_poly.pdbx_seq_one_letter_code
_entity_poly.pdbx_strand_id
1 'polypeptide(L)'
;MPARRPRKGNRRIDAAIDHFGAMGYAARDIRAVVADLLKVYGGPGPDVWRVLEEGSYELVQNRIFEIEEEEKQKQDQQLLLEYHQQQDGQQVEDEPPQVG
;
A
#
# COMPACT_ATOMS: atom_id res chain seq x y z
N MET A 1 5.89 29.03 28.98
CA MET A 1 5.96 27.79 28.16
C MET A 1 5.90 28.19 26.69
N PRO A 2 6.91 27.93 25.83
CA PRO A 2 6.78 28.29 24.43
C PRO A 2 5.83 27.31 23.74
N ALA A 3 4.72 27.83 23.21
CA ALA A 3 3.75 27.07 22.44
C ALA A 3 4.44 26.46 21.22
N ARG A 4 4.53 25.12 21.20
CA ARG A 4 4.91 24.36 20.01
C ARG A 4 3.89 24.70 18.92
N ARG A 5 4.25 25.62 18.02
CA ARG A 5 3.45 25.93 16.83
C ARG A 5 3.14 24.60 16.15
N PRO A 6 1.87 24.17 16.04
CA PRO A 6 1.56 22.92 15.36
C PRO A 6 2.05 23.07 13.93
N ARG A 7 2.99 22.20 13.54
CA ARG A 7 3.55 22.16 12.19
C ARG A 7 2.37 22.12 11.23
N LYS A 8 2.26 23.13 10.36
CA LYS A 8 1.12 23.35 9.45
C LYS A 8 0.79 22.12 8.58
N GLY A 9 1.73 21.19 8.42
CA GLY A 9 1.53 19.89 7.76
C GLY A 9 0.67 18.88 8.52
N ASN A 10 0.64 18.89 9.87
CA ASN A 10 -0.18 17.93 10.61
C ASN A 10 -1.68 18.15 10.39
N ARG A 11 -2.12 19.41 10.36
CA ARG A 11 -3.55 19.74 10.25
C ARG A 11 -4.21 19.19 8.99
N ARG A 12 -3.45 19.05 7.89
CA ARG A 12 -3.99 18.51 6.64
C ARG A 12 -4.05 16.98 6.64
N ILE A 13 -3.06 16.34 7.26
CA ILE A 13 -3.11 14.89 7.52
C ILE A 13 -4.28 14.57 8.44
N ASP A 14 -4.47 15.36 9.50
CA ASP A 14 -5.59 15.21 10.43
C ASP A 14 -6.94 15.41 9.70
N ALA A 15 -7.04 16.36 8.75
CA ALA A 15 -8.23 16.55 7.93
C ALA A 15 -8.53 15.37 6.99
N ALA A 16 -7.49 14.79 6.37
CA ALA A 16 -7.65 13.57 5.59
C ALA A 16 -8.11 12.40 6.49
N ILE A 17 -7.49 12.25 7.66
CA ILE A 17 -7.86 11.23 8.65
C ILE A 17 -9.31 11.39 9.09
N ASP A 18 -9.80 12.62 9.31
CA ASP A 18 -11.19 12.87 9.71
C ASP A 18 -12.17 12.46 8.59
N HIS A 19 -11.86 12.83 7.35
CA HIS A 19 -12.65 12.48 6.16
C HIS A 19 -12.76 10.96 5.96
N PHE A 20 -11.63 10.26 6.01
CA PHE A 20 -11.58 8.80 5.86
C PHE A 20 -12.02 8.05 7.11
N GLY A 21 -11.83 8.63 8.30
CA GLY A 21 -12.31 8.09 9.56
C GLY A 21 -13.83 8.01 9.58
N ALA A 22 -14.52 8.98 8.97
CA ALA A 22 -15.97 8.93 8.77
C ALA A 22 -16.42 7.75 7.88
N MET A 23 -15.55 7.26 6.98
CA MET A 23 -15.78 6.07 6.15
C MET A 23 -15.34 4.76 6.82
N GLY A 24 -14.69 4.81 7.99
CA GLY A 24 -14.25 3.63 8.73
C GLY A 24 -12.80 3.19 8.49
N TYR A 25 -12.00 4.01 7.79
CA TYR A 25 -10.58 3.71 7.58
C TYR A 25 -9.74 4.02 8.83
N ALA A 26 -8.67 3.25 9.04
CA ALA A 26 -7.77 3.48 10.16
C ALA A 26 -6.83 4.67 9.90
N ALA A 27 -6.74 5.58 10.88
CA ALA A 27 -5.90 6.76 10.82
C ALA A 27 -4.41 6.46 10.50
N ARG A 28 -3.93 5.27 10.88
CA ARG A 28 -2.56 4.83 10.61
C ARG A 28 -2.31 4.62 9.11
N ASP A 29 -3.25 3.99 8.43
CA ASP A 29 -3.15 3.68 7.00
C ASP A 29 -3.26 4.94 6.17
N ILE A 30 -4.23 5.80 6.50
CA ILE A 30 -4.38 7.12 5.85
C ILE A 30 -3.11 7.95 6.00
N ARG A 31 -2.52 7.98 7.21
CA ARG A 31 -1.28 8.72 7.44
C ARG A 31 -0.11 8.16 6.63
N ALA A 32 0.00 6.84 6.52
CA ALA A 32 1.06 6.19 5.76
C ALA A 32 0.91 6.49 4.26
N VAL A 33 -0.30 6.34 3.72
CA VAL A 33 -0.62 6.58 2.32
C VAL A 33 -0.42 8.05 1.94
N VAL A 34 -0.88 8.98 2.77
CA VAL A 34 -0.66 10.41 2.56
C VAL A 34 0.83 10.73 2.62
N ALA A 35 1.58 10.17 3.57
CA ALA A 35 3.03 10.36 3.62
C ALA A 35 3.75 9.81 2.37
N ASP A 36 3.24 8.73 1.79
CA ASP A 36 3.78 8.12 0.57
C ASP A 36 3.46 8.97 -0.67
N LEU A 37 2.21 9.41 -0.83
CA LEU A 37 1.81 10.37 -1.87
C LEU A 37 2.66 11.65 -1.79
N LEU A 38 2.86 12.18 -0.58
CA LEU A 38 3.72 13.34 -0.39
C LEU A 38 5.17 13.08 -0.83
N LYS A 39 5.71 11.86 -0.71
CA LYS A 39 7.03 11.54 -1.28
C LYS A 39 7.01 11.54 -2.80
N VAL A 40 6.00 10.94 -3.41
CA VAL A 40 5.85 10.87 -4.88
C VAL A 40 5.79 12.27 -5.49
N TYR A 41 5.10 13.20 -4.84
CA TYR A 41 4.96 14.59 -5.30
C TYR A 41 6.07 15.55 -4.79
N GLY A 42 7.12 15.05 -4.16
CA GLY A 42 8.28 15.87 -3.76
C GLY A 42 8.12 16.67 -2.46
N GLY A 43 7.10 16.36 -1.65
CA GLY A 43 6.93 16.84 -0.28
C GLY A 43 5.54 17.40 0.03
N PRO A 44 5.27 17.78 1.30
CA PRO A 44 4.03 18.44 1.73
C PRO A 44 3.93 19.88 1.20
N GLY A 45 3.79 20.04 -0.11
CA GLY A 45 3.53 21.31 -0.78
C GLY A 45 2.04 21.68 -0.73
N PRO A 46 1.68 22.96 -0.57
CA PRO A 46 0.29 23.41 -0.58
C PRO A 46 -0.46 23.03 -1.88
N ASP A 47 0.24 22.90 -2.99
CA ASP A 47 -0.31 22.48 -4.28
C ASP A 47 -0.72 21.00 -4.27
N VAL A 48 0.12 20.12 -3.72
CA VAL A 48 -0.18 18.68 -3.58
C VAL A 48 -1.42 18.45 -2.73
N TRP A 49 -1.50 19.17 -1.61
CA TRP A 49 -2.68 19.13 -0.74
C TRP A 49 -3.94 19.65 -1.43
N ARG A 50 -3.82 20.71 -2.23
CA ARG A 50 -4.95 21.24 -2.98
C ARG A 50 -5.45 20.23 -4.01
N VAL A 51 -4.56 19.53 -4.71
CA VAL A 51 -4.93 18.46 -5.65
C VAL A 51 -5.60 17.29 -4.92
N LEU A 52 -5.07 16.90 -3.76
CA LEU A 52 -5.68 15.87 -2.90
C LEU A 52 -7.07 16.28 -2.43
N GLU A 53 -7.25 17.53 -1.98
CA GLU A 53 -8.54 18.06 -1.50
C GLU A 53 -9.55 18.24 -2.64
N GLU A 54 -9.11 18.68 -3.82
CA GLU A 54 -9.95 18.96 -5.00
C GLU A 54 -10.57 17.67 -5.58
N GLY A 55 -9.84 16.56 -5.49
CA GLY A 55 -10.34 15.22 -5.81
C GLY A 55 -10.98 14.48 -4.63
N SER A 56 -11.41 15.15 -3.55
CA SER A 56 -11.97 14.50 -2.35
C SER A 56 -11.12 13.34 -1.80
N TYR A 57 -9.80 13.46 -1.89
CA TYR A 57 -8.84 12.43 -1.53
C TYR A 57 -8.94 11.12 -2.33
N GLU A 58 -9.55 11.10 -3.52
CA GLU A 58 -9.59 9.92 -4.42
C GLU A 58 -8.20 9.35 -4.71
N LEU A 59 -7.15 10.18 -4.77
CA LEU A 59 -5.77 9.73 -4.91
C LEU A 59 -5.28 8.93 -3.70
N VAL A 60 -5.70 9.31 -2.48
CA VAL A 60 -5.40 8.55 -1.25
C VAL A 60 -6.11 7.20 -1.30
N GLN A 61 -7.38 7.18 -1.72
CA GLN A 61 -8.13 5.94 -1.86
C GLN A 61 -7.54 5.02 -2.94
N ASN A 62 -7.23 5.54 -4.12
CA ASN A 62 -6.56 4.78 -5.18
C ASN A 62 -5.22 4.22 -4.69
N ARG A 63 -4.44 5.02 -3.95
CA ARG A 63 -3.16 4.57 -3.41
C ARG A 63 -3.31 3.46 -2.38
N ILE A 64 -4.36 3.46 -1.56
CA ILE A 64 -4.70 2.35 -0.66
C ILE A 64 -4.95 1.07 -1.47
N PHE A 65 -5.79 1.16 -2.50
CA PHE A 65 -6.08 0.02 -3.38
C PHE A 65 -4.85 -0.49 -4.12
N GLU A 66 -3.99 0.39 -4.63
CA GLU A 66 -2.74 -0.02 -5.29
C GLU A 66 -1.84 -0.81 -4.33
N ILE A 67 -1.70 -0.36 -3.08
CA ILE A 67 -0.85 -1.04 -2.09
C ILE A 67 -1.44 -2.42 -1.76
N GLU A 68 -2.74 -2.51 -1.49
CA GLU A 68 -3.40 -3.78 -1.20
C GLU A 68 -3.35 -4.74 -2.40
N GLU A 69 -3.52 -4.23 -3.62
CA GLU A 69 -3.45 -5.04 -4.84
C GLU A 69 -2.02 -5.52 -5.12
N GLU A 70 -1.01 -4.68 -4.92
CA GLU A 70 0.40 -5.06 -5.10
C GLU A 70 0.84 -6.10 -4.06
N GLU A 71 0.41 -5.95 -2.80
CA GLU A 71 0.66 -6.95 -1.75
C GLU A 71 -0.01 -8.28 -2.08
N LYS A 72 -1.27 -8.25 -2.53
CA LYS A 72 -2.00 -9.46 -2.94
C LYS A 72 -1.36 -10.12 -4.15
N GLN A 73 -0.96 -9.36 -5.17
CA GLN A 73 -0.26 -9.89 -6.35
C GLN A 73 1.09 -10.53 -5.98
N LYS A 74 1.87 -9.89 -5.09
CA LYS A 74 3.14 -10.47 -4.62
C LYS A 74 2.94 -11.76 -3.84
N GLN A 75 1.87 -11.86 -3.05
CA GLN A 75 1.55 -13.05 -2.30
C GLN A 75 1.11 -14.19 -3.23
N ASP A 76 0.25 -13.90 -4.21
CA ASP A 76 -0.20 -14.86 -5.22
C ASP A 76 0.98 -15.36 -6.08
N GLN A 77 1.86 -14.45 -6.51
CA GLN A 77 3.07 -14.79 -7.26
C GLN A 77 4.04 -15.66 -6.46
N GLN A 78 4.22 -15.39 -5.15
CA GLN A 78 5.03 -16.25 -4.27
C GLN A 78 4.42 -17.64 -4.13
N LEU A 79 3.10 -17.72 -3.95
CA LEU A 79 2.39 -19.00 -3.84
C LEU A 79 2.51 -19.82 -5.13
N LEU A 80 2.43 -19.17 -6.28
CA LEU A 80 2.57 -19.80 -7.59
C LEU A 80 4.01 -20.29 -7.84
N LEU A 81 5.01 -19.53 -7.39
CA LEU A 81 6.42 -19.96 -7.41
C LEU A 81 6.64 -21.19 -6.53
N GLU A 82 6.09 -21.19 -5.32
CA GLU A 82 6.19 -22.31 -4.39
C GLU A 82 5.51 -23.57 -4.94
N TYR A 83 4.36 -23.41 -5.59
CA TYR A 83 3.66 -24.51 -6.25
C TYR A 83 4.45 -25.10 -7.42
N HIS A 84 5.07 -24.26 -8.27
CA HIS A 84 5.94 -24.72 -9.36
C HIS A 84 7.17 -25.47 -8.82
N GLN A 85 7.79 -24.96 -7.76
CA GLN A 85 8.97 -25.57 -7.16
C GLN A 85 8.65 -26.93 -6.50
N GLN A 86 7.44 -27.10 -5.97
CA GLN A 86 6.96 -28.40 -5.45
C GLN A 86 6.68 -29.43 -6.56
N GLN A 87 6.23 -28.99 -7.75
CA GLN A 87 5.97 -29.90 -8.88
C GLN A 87 7.25 -30.40 -9.56
N ASP A 88 8.31 -29.59 -9.60
CA ASP A 88 9.62 -30.00 -10.15
C ASP A 88 10.31 -31.08 -9.30
N GLY A 89 10.02 -31.12 -7.98
CA GLY A 89 10.57 -32.11 -7.05
C GLY A 89 9.91 -33.50 -7.08
N GLN A 90 8.77 -33.67 -7.78
CA GLN A 90 8.04 -34.96 -7.83
C GLN A 90 8.24 -35.76 -9.13
N GLN A 91 8.96 -35.24 -10.14
CA GLN A 91 9.13 -35.91 -11.44
C GLN A 91 10.39 -36.77 -11.59
N VAL A 92 11.17 -37.01 -10.53
CA VAL A 92 12.43 -37.80 -10.63
C VAL A 92 12.34 -39.25 -10.13
N GLU A 93 11.17 -39.73 -9.70
CA GLU A 93 11.00 -41.09 -9.13
C GLU A 93 9.85 -41.88 -9.79
N ASP A 94 9.79 -41.93 -11.12
CA ASP A 94 9.06 -43.00 -11.83
C ASP A 94 9.73 -43.33 -13.18
N GLU A 95 11.05 -43.59 -13.16
CA GLU A 95 11.64 -44.43 -14.21
C GLU A 95 11.60 -45.88 -13.70
N PRO A 96 10.77 -46.76 -14.28
CA PRO A 96 10.75 -48.16 -13.85
C PRO A 96 12.13 -48.78 -14.16
N PRO A 97 12.74 -49.53 -13.23
CA PRO A 97 14.01 -50.19 -13.50
C PRO A 97 13.81 -51.15 -14.66
N GLN A 98 14.50 -50.87 -15.75
CA GLN A 98 14.50 -51.72 -16.94
C GLN A 98 15.16 -53.05 -16.56
N VAL A 99 14.32 -54.07 -16.38
CA VAL A 99 14.74 -55.45 -16.09
C VAL A 99 14.82 -56.24 -17.40
N GLY A 100 15.98 -56.84 -17.65
CA GLY A 100 16.15 -58.03 -18.51
C GLY A 100 16.60 -57.78 -19.93
#